data_AF-A0A950JTN6-F1
#
_entry.id   AF-A0A950JTN6-F1
#
_cell.length_a   1.000
_cell.length_b   1.000
_cell.length_c   1.000
_cell.angle_alpha   90.00
_cell.angle_beta   90.00
_cell.angle_gamma   90.00
#
_symmetry.space_group_name_H-M   'P 1'
#
loop_
_entity.id
_entity.type
_entity.pdbx_description
1 polymer ?
#
loop_
_entity_poly.entity_id
_entity_poly.type
_entity_poly.pdbx_seq_one_letter_code
_entity_poly.pdbx_strand_id
1 'polypeptide(L)'
;VVFGNGPVLFLSAEDTVSELHRRLAAILAEERASFKQLSGLHLISFVGQEALLAVINSRQSIESTPLFSAIERRVSDIKPVLIVLDTLADFFGGDENSRAQARQFIALLRGLTSRYNTTALLLAHPSLTGLSSGTGTSGSTGWSNSARSRLYFERVKSAGDIEDDPDARTLRCKKFNYGPAGSEIRLRWQRGVFTHRADDAGSAAASMVQAKAERVFLNMLAAYAVEGRHVRATTGHGYAPNTFASDRQRCEGVSARAFTNAMNRLFEKRRIKVEESGPPSKRTSHLVIADEVPR
;
A
#
# COMPACT_ATOMS: atom_id res chain seq x y z
N VAL A 1 21.03 -7.95 -12.59
CA VAL A 1 20.51 -8.72 -11.43
C VAL A 1 20.10 -10.08 -11.96
N VAL A 2 20.78 -11.15 -11.54
CA VAL A 2 20.32 -12.52 -11.87
C VAL A 2 19.12 -12.78 -10.97
N PHE A 3 17.92 -12.85 -11.53
CA PHE A 3 16.79 -13.40 -10.79
C PHE A 3 17.09 -14.88 -10.58
N GLY A 4 17.36 -15.27 -9.34
CA GLY A 4 17.66 -16.66 -9.01
C GLY A 4 16.40 -17.51 -9.21
N ASN A 5 16.42 -18.41 -10.19
CA ASN A 5 15.43 -19.48 -10.28
C ASN A 5 15.81 -20.58 -9.29
N GLY A 6 14.84 -21.10 -8.53
CA GLY A 6 15.09 -22.20 -7.61
C GLY A 6 13.85 -22.61 -6.81
N PRO A 7 13.93 -23.70 -6.03
CA PRO A 7 12.80 -24.17 -5.25
C PRO A 7 12.41 -23.18 -4.15
N VAL A 8 11.12 -23.13 -3.83
CA VAL A 8 10.56 -22.29 -2.77
C VAL A 8 9.79 -23.18 -1.82
N LEU A 9 10.01 -23.00 -0.51
CA LEU A 9 9.23 -23.64 0.54
C LEU A 9 8.31 -22.59 1.17
N PHE A 10 7.00 -22.82 1.11
CA PHE A 10 6.00 -21.93 1.70
C PHE A 10 5.24 -22.67 2.79
N LEU A 11 5.37 -22.17 4.02
CA LEU A 11 4.74 -22.72 5.22
C LEU A 11 3.61 -21.78 5.64
N SER A 12 2.36 -22.21 5.47
CA SER A 12 1.16 -21.46 5.90
C SER A 12 0.53 -22.12 7.12
N ALA A 13 0.29 -21.35 8.16
CA ALA A 13 -0.54 -21.70 9.29
C ALA A 13 -1.97 -21.15 9.16
N GLU A 14 -2.18 -20.11 8.33
CA GLU A 14 -3.48 -19.45 8.16
C GLU A 14 -4.38 -20.17 7.14
N ASP A 15 -3.83 -20.57 6.00
CA ASP A 15 -4.62 -21.07 4.87
C ASP A 15 -4.51 -22.59 4.70
N THR A 16 -5.66 -23.23 4.44
CA THR A 16 -5.73 -24.67 4.12
C THR A 16 -5.07 -24.95 2.76
N VAL A 17 -4.69 -26.21 2.52
CA VAL A 17 -4.16 -26.63 1.20
C VAL A 17 -5.12 -26.25 0.05
N SER A 18 -6.43 -26.43 0.24
CA SER A 18 -7.43 -26.08 -0.78
C SER A 18 -7.49 -24.58 -1.05
N GLU A 19 -7.39 -23.76 -0.01
CA GLU A 19 -7.41 -22.30 -0.13
C GLU A 19 -6.13 -21.79 -0.81
N LEU A 20 -4.96 -22.35 -0.45
CA LEU A 20 -3.69 -22.05 -1.14
C LEU A 20 -3.77 -22.38 -2.64
N HIS A 21 -4.32 -23.54 -3.01
CA HIS A 21 -4.51 -23.91 -4.42
C HIS A 21 -5.50 -22.97 -5.13
N ARG A 22 -6.59 -22.57 -4.48
CA ARG A 22 -7.58 -21.65 -5.03
C ARG A 22 -6.96 -20.27 -5.32
N ARG A 23 -6.19 -19.73 -4.37
CA ARG A 23 -5.46 -18.47 -4.52
C ARG A 23 -4.41 -18.56 -5.64
N LEU A 24 -3.64 -19.64 -5.69
CA LEU A 24 -2.66 -19.87 -6.75
C LEU A 24 -3.30 -19.99 -8.13
N ALA A 25 -4.47 -20.64 -8.25
CA ALA A 25 -5.19 -20.71 -9.51
C ALA A 25 -5.57 -19.31 -10.04
N ALA A 26 -6.01 -18.40 -9.16
CA ALA A 26 -6.30 -17.02 -9.55
C ALA A 26 -5.03 -16.27 -9.99
N ILE A 27 -3.92 -16.44 -9.25
CA ILE A 27 -2.62 -15.85 -9.61
C ILE A 27 -2.14 -16.36 -10.98
N LEU A 28 -2.16 -17.67 -11.19
CA LEU A 28 -1.73 -18.30 -12.44
C LEU A 28 -2.58 -17.87 -13.64
N ALA A 29 -3.89 -17.67 -13.44
CA ALA A 29 -4.77 -17.18 -14.48
C ALA A 29 -4.38 -15.77 -14.96
N GLU A 30 -4.04 -14.86 -14.03
CA GLU A 30 -3.58 -13.52 -14.40
C GLU A 30 -2.19 -13.54 -15.04
N GLU A 31 -1.27 -14.34 -14.50
CA GLU A 31 0.10 -14.50 -15.02
C GLU A 31 0.16 -15.34 -16.32
N ARG A 32 -0.99 -15.83 -16.82
CA ARG A 32 -1.10 -16.73 -17.98
C ARG A 32 -0.16 -17.94 -17.88
N ALA A 33 -0.01 -18.45 -16.66
CA ALA A 33 0.85 -19.58 -16.33
C ALA A 33 0.01 -20.80 -15.91
N SER A 34 0.68 -21.92 -15.71
CA SER A 34 0.07 -23.19 -15.31
C SER A 34 0.77 -23.78 -14.09
N PHE A 35 0.07 -24.65 -13.35
CA PHE A 35 0.64 -25.36 -12.21
C PHE A 35 1.89 -26.17 -12.56
N LYS A 36 2.03 -26.62 -13.81
CA LYS A 36 3.23 -27.35 -14.27
C LYS A 36 4.50 -26.50 -14.15
N GLN A 37 4.38 -25.17 -14.24
CA GLN A 37 5.50 -24.24 -14.10
C GLN A 37 5.87 -23.97 -12.63
N LEU A 38 5.05 -24.42 -11.68
CA LEU A 38 5.29 -24.28 -10.24
C LEU A 38 5.90 -25.54 -9.61
N SER A 39 6.60 -26.39 -10.39
CA SER A 39 7.18 -27.63 -9.87
C SER A 39 8.20 -27.43 -8.75
N GLY A 40 8.80 -26.23 -8.64
CA GLY A 40 9.69 -25.84 -7.55
C GLY A 40 8.99 -25.25 -6.34
N LEU A 41 7.67 -25.04 -6.36
CA LEU A 41 6.92 -24.49 -5.23
C LEU A 41 6.41 -25.63 -4.34
N HIS A 42 6.90 -25.66 -3.10
CA HIS A 42 6.49 -26.62 -2.08
C HIS A 42 5.61 -25.92 -1.05
N LEU A 43 4.33 -26.27 -1.01
CA LEU A 43 3.35 -25.70 -0.07
C LEU A 43 3.10 -26.67 1.07
N ILE A 44 3.17 -26.18 2.30
CA ILE A 44 2.81 -26.92 3.50
C ILE A 44 1.81 -26.08 4.29
N SER A 45 0.65 -26.66 4.59
CA SER A 45 -0.36 -26.04 5.44
C SER A 45 -0.36 -26.71 6.81
N PHE A 46 -0.38 -25.89 7.86
CA PHE A 46 -0.47 -26.27 9.26
C PHE A 46 -1.86 -25.99 9.85
N VAL A 47 -2.87 -25.67 9.03
CA VAL A 47 -4.24 -25.48 9.55
C VAL A 47 -4.70 -26.74 10.27
N GLY A 48 -5.08 -26.57 11.54
CA GLY A 48 -5.48 -27.66 12.44
C GLY A 48 -4.32 -28.50 12.99
N GLN A 49 -3.09 -28.05 12.84
CA GLN A 49 -1.87 -28.72 13.32
C GLN A 49 -1.04 -27.78 14.19
N GLU A 50 -0.14 -28.36 14.99
CA GLU A 50 0.86 -27.59 15.74
C GLU A 50 1.91 -27.02 14.78
N ALA A 51 2.09 -25.70 14.79
CA ALA A 51 2.95 -24.96 13.87
C ALA A 51 4.20 -24.38 14.55
N LEU A 52 4.29 -24.42 15.87
CA LEU A 52 5.39 -23.77 16.59
C LEU A 52 6.76 -24.31 16.17
N LEU A 53 7.63 -23.42 15.67
CA LEU A 53 9.04 -23.73 15.38
C LEU A 53 9.94 -23.52 16.60
N ALA A 54 9.49 -22.67 17.53
CA ALA A 54 10.22 -22.33 18.72
C ALA A 54 9.27 -22.12 19.89
N VAL A 55 9.69 -22.59 21.07
CA VAL A 55 8.98 -22.43 22.35
C VAL A 55 9.90 -21.81 23.39
N ILE A 56 9.32 -21.36 24.49
CA ILE A 56 10.07 -20.85 25.64
C ILE A 56 10.36 -21.98 26.61
N ASN A 57 11.64 -22.16 26.94
CA ASN A 57 12.07 -23.11 27.94
C ASN A 57 11.94 -22.55 29.37
N SER A 58 12.23 -23.39 30.36
CA SER A 58 12.19 -23.01 31.78
C SER A 58 13.12 -21.83 32.16
N ARG A 59 14.12 -21.52 31.32
CA ARG A 59 15.06 -20.40 31.48
C ARG A 59 14.65 -19.15 30.69
N GLN A 60 13.39 -19.06 30.25
CA GLN A 60 12.85 -17.92 29.49
C GLN A 60 13.60 -17.64 28.17
N SER A 61 14.22 -18.67 27.60
CA SER A 61 14.96 -18.60 26.34
C SER A 61 14.28 -19.43 25.26
N ILE A 62 14.48 -19.04 24.01
CA ILE A 62 13.98 -19.73 22.84
C ILE A 62 14.68 -21.08 22.66
N GLU A 63 13.88 -22.11 22.50
CA GLU A 63 14.27 -23.48 22.19
C GLU A 63 13.53 -23.94 20.94
N SER A 64 14.25 -24.55 19.99
CA SER A 64 13.65 -25.08 18.76
C SER A 64 12.80 -26.32 19.04
N THR A 65 11.67 -26.45 18.36
CA THR A 65 10.77 -27.62 18.48
C THR A 65 11.22 -28.78 17.58
N PRO A 66 10.68 -30.00 17.77
CA PRO A 66 10.86 -31.09 16.82
C PRO A 66 10.39 -30.74 15.39
N LEU A 67 9.38 -29.88 15.26
CA LEU A 67 8.92 -29.39 13.96
C LEU A 67 10.02 -28.58 13.26
N PHE A 68 10.75 -27.72 13.98
CA PHE A 68 11.88 -27.00 13.39
C PHE A 68 12.92 -27.95 12.81
N SER A 69 13.27 -29.03 13.52
CA SER A 69 14.18 -30.05 13.00
C SER A 69 13.61 -30.80 11.79
N ALA A 70 12.30 -31.01 11.72
CA ALA A 70 11.64 -31.58 10.54
C ALA A 70 11.68 -30.63 9.34
N ILE A 71 11.44 -29.34 9.55
CA ILE A 71 11.58 -28.30 8.52
C ILE A 71 13.04 -28.18 8.06
N GLU A 72 14.02 -28.22 8.98
CA GLU A 72 15.43 -28.18 8.62
C GLU A 72 15.83 -29.36 7.73
N ARG A 73 15.36 -30.58 8.02
CA ARG A 73 15.54 -31.73 7.12
C ARG A 73 14.94 -31.48 5.74
N ARG A 74 13.71 -30.94 5.70
CA ARG A 74 13.05 -30.63 4.43
C ARG A 74 13.80 -29.56 3.63
N VAL A 75 14.37 -28.57 4.30
CA VAL A 75 15.23 -27.54 3.68
C VAL A 75 16.52 -28.16 3.15
N SER A 76 17.13 -29.11 3.87
CA SER A 76 18.31 -29.84 3.39
C SER A 76 18.03 -30.65 2.12
N ASP A 77 16.86 -31.29 2.04
CA ASP A 77 16.44 -32.10 0.90
C ASP A 77 16.10 -31.23 -0.32
N ILE A 78 15.27 -30.19 -0.12
CA ILE A 78 14.77 -29.33 -1.20
C ILE A 78 15.82 -28.32 -1.67
N LYS A 79 16.66 -27.83 -0.75
CA LYS A 79 17.59 -26.71 -0.95
C LYS A 79 16.90 -25.47 -1.55
N PRO A 80 15.84 -24.94 -0.89
CA PRO A 80 15.08 -23.84 -1.42
C PRO A 80 15.91 -22.56 -1.45
N VAL A 81 15.67 -21.70 -2.43
CA VAL A 81 16.23 -20.34 -2.47
C VAL A 81 15.46 -19.37 -1.56
N LEU A 82 14.20 -19.71 -1.25
CA LEU A 82 13.31 -18.95 -0.39
C LEU A 82 12.45 -19.86 0.49
N ILE A 83 12.37 -19.51 1.77
CA ILE A 83 11.43 -20.07 2.74
C ILE A 83 10.48 -18.96 3.17
N VAL A 84 9.17 -19.17 3.04
CA VAL A 84 8.13 -18.24 3.49
C VAL A 84 7.43 -18.82 4.72
N LEU A 85 7.28 -18.00 5.75
CA LEU A 85 6.62 -18.31 7.02
C LEU A 85 5.41 -17.39 7.20
N ASP A 86 4.22 -17.96 7.10
CA ASP A 86 2.91 -17.30 7.14
C ASP A 86 2.05 -17.87 8.28
N THR A 87 2.05 -17.35 9.51
CA THR A 87 2.65 -16.08 9.98
C THR A 87 3.47 -16.23 11.27
N LEU A 88 4.19 -15.17 11.65
CA LEU A 88 4.97 -15.10 12.88
C LEU A 88 4.23 -15.60 14.12
N ALA A 89 2.96 -15.21 14.30
CA ALA A 89 2.19 -15.52 15.50
C ALA A 89 1.99 -17.03 15.68
N ASP A 90 1.91 -17.79 14.59
CA ASP A 90 1.71 -19.23 14.61
C ASP A 90 3.03 -20.02 14.74
N PHE A 91 4.13 -19.47 14.23
CA PHE A 91 5.43 -20.14 14.23
C PHE A 91 6.28 -19.84 15.48
N PHE A 92 5.92 -18.83 16.28
CA PHE A 92 6.69 -18.36 17.44
C PHE A 92 5.89 -18.46 18.75
N GLY A 93 6.35 -19.30 19.67
CA GLY A 93 5.68 -19.57 20.94
C GLY A 93 6.19 -18.74 22.12
N GLY A 94 6.76 -17.57 21.86
CA GLY A 94 7.28 -16.66 22.89
C GLY A 94 6.45 -15.38 23.03
N ASP A 95 6.89 -14.51 23.93
CA ASP A 95 6.35 -13.16 24.08
C ASP A 95 6.92 -12.24 22.99
N GLU A 96 6.05 -11.81 22.07
CA GLU A 96 6.40 -10.88 21.00
C GLU A 96 6.95 -9.52 21.49
N ASN A 97 6.63 -9.14 22.74
CA ASN A 97 7.11 -7.92 23.37
C ASN A 97 8.51 -8.07 23.99
N SER A 98 8.99 -9.31 24.15
CA SER A 98 10.34 -9.57 24.63
C SER A 98 11.36 -9.38 23.52
N ARG A 99 12.13 -8.28 23.59
CA ARG A 99 13.25 -8.02 22.67
C ARG A 99 14.27 -9.15 22.64
N ALA A 100 14.49 -9.82 23.78
CA ALA A 100 15.42 -10.93 23.87
C ALA A 100 14.91 -12.15 23.09
N GLN A 101 13.65 -12.53 23.29
CA GLN A 101 13.06 -13.69 22.62
C GLN A 101 12.91 -13.45 21.12
N ALA A 102 12.47 -12.26 20.71
CA ALA A 102 12.43 -11.85 19.30
C ALA A 102 13.81 -11.99 18.61
N ARG A 103 14.88 -11.51 19.28
CA ARG A 103 16.26 -11.65 18.78
C ARG A 103 16.69 -13.10 18.65
N GLN A 104 16.37 -13.94 19.63
CA GLN A 104 16.74 -15.36 19.62
C GLN A 104 16.00 -16.13 18.53
N PHE A 105 14.70 -15.88 18.32
CA PHE A 105 13.95 -16.52 17.23
C PHE A 105 14.47 -16.11 15.86
N ILE A 106 14.74 -14.83 15.64
CA ILE A 106 15.36 -14.38 14.39
C ILE A 106 16.78 -14.96 14.23
N ALA A 107 17.53 -15.16 15.32
CA ALA A 107 18.83 -15.83 15.27
C ALA A 107 18.71 -17.32 14.88
N LEU A 108 17.67 -18.03 15.37
CA LEU A 108 17.36 -19.41 14.97
C LEU A 108 17.11 -19.49 13.45
N LEU A 109 16.24 -18.64 12.90
CA LEU A 109 16.00 -18.55 11.45
C LEU A 109 17.25 -18.15 10.66
N ARG A 110 18.08 -17.27 11.25
CA ARG A 110 19.36 -16.88 10.65
C ARG A 110 20.35 -18.04 10.58
N GLY A 111 20.38 -18.91 11.58
CA GLY A 111 21.17 -20.14 11.57
C GLY A 111 20.78 -21.05 10.42
N LEU A 112 19.48 -21.30 10.24
CA LEU A 112 18.93 -22.09 9.13
C LEU A 112 19.33 -21.49 7.77
N THR A 113 19.04 -20.19 7.57
CA THR A 113 19.34 -19.50 6.30
C THR A 113 20.83 -19.48 5.96
N SER A 114 21.70 -19.31 6.97
CA SER A 114 23.16 -19.35 6.79
C SER A 114 23.68 -20.75 6.47
N ARG A 115 23.10 -21.80 7.08
CA ARG A 115 23.56 -23.19 6.88
C ARG A 115 23.27 -23.69 5.46
N TYR A 116 22.11 -23.31 4.90
CA TYR A 116 21.64 -23.81 3.60
C TYR A 116 21.68 -22.76 2.48
N ASN A 117 22.32 -21.61 2.70
CA ASN A 117 22.42 -20.51 1.73
C ASN A 117 21.05 -20.13 1.12
N THR A 118 20.06 -19.93 1.98
CA THR A 118 18.67 -19.62 1.61
C THR A 118 18.20 -18.31 2.22
N THR A 119 17.06 -17.80 1.78
CA THR A 119 16.40 -16.61 2.33
C THR A 119 15.16 -16.99 3.11
N ALA A 120 14.91 -16.37 4.26
CA ALA A 120 13.65 -16.49 4.99
C ALA A 120 12.84 -15.19 4.88
N LEU A 121 11.58 -15.30 4.46
CA LEU A 121 10.57 -14.25 4.51
C LEU A 121 9.55 -14.60 5.59
N LEU A 122 9.47 -13.78 6.63
CA LEU A 122 8.54 -13.94 7.74
C LEU A 122 7.42 -12.92 7.61
N LEU A 123 6.19 -13.39 7.47
CA LEU A 123 4.99 -12.56 7.46
C LEU A 123 4.56 -12.29 8.89
N ALA A 124 4.18 -11.05 9.19
CA ALA A 124 3.77 -10.65 10.53
C ALA A 124 2.71 -9.57 10.45
N HIS A 125 1.67 -9.72 11.26
CA HIS A 125 0.64 -8.70 11.42
C HIS A 125 1.18 -7.52 12.25
N PRO A 126 0.89 -6.26 11.87
CA PRO A 126 1.20 -5.11 12.71
C PRO A 126 0.29 -5.06 13.95
N SER A 127 0.76 -4.44 15.05
CA SER A 127 -0.12 -4.18 16.20
C SER A 127 -1.07 -3.02 15.90
N LEU A 128 -2.14 -2.86 16.71
CA LEU A 128 -3.03 -1.70 16.61
C LEU A 128 -2.27 -0.36 16.71
N THR A 129 -1.27 -0.29 17.59
CA THR A 129 -0.36 0.86 17.73
C THR A 129 0.54 1.03 16.51
N GLY A 130 1.01 -0.07 15.92
CA GLY A 130 1.78 -0.04 14.67
C GLY A 130 0.97 0.47 13.48
N LEU A 131 -0.32 0.12 13.44
CA LEU A 131 -1.28 0.60 12.46
C LEU A 131 -1.56 2.10 12.65
N SER A 132 -1.90 2.53 13.87
CA SER A 132 -2.25 3.93 14.15
C SER A 132 -1.09 4.90 13.96
N SER A 133 0.14 4.46 14.25
CA SER A 133 1.36 5.26 14.07
C SER A 133 1.94 5.22 12.65
N GLY A 134 1.42 4.38 11.75
CA GLY A 134 1.97 4.18 10.41
C GLY A 134 3.38 3.57 10.37
N THR A 135 3.89 3.10 11.51
CA THR A 135 5.20 2.45 11.63
C THR A 135 5.17 1.00 11.12
N GLY A 136 3.99 0.37 11.16
CA GLY A 136 3.77 -1.01 10.75
C GLY A 136 4.55 -2.01 11.60
N THR A 137 4.84 -1.67 12.85
CA THR A 137 5.54 -2.56 13.79
C THR A 137 4.54 -3.36 14.63
N SER A 138 4.91 -4.56 15.05
CA SER A 138 4.23 -5.31 16.12
C SER A 138 5.23 -5.76 17.17
N GLY A 139 4.75 -6.02 18.38
CA GLY A 139 5.54 -6.45 19.52
C GLY A 139 6.70 -5.49 19.84
N SER A 140 7.89 -6.06 20.02
CA SER A 140 9.09 -5.32 20.39
C SER A 140 9.89 -4.75 19.20
N THR A 141 10.72 -3.73 19.46
CA THR A 141 11.71 -3.26 18.46
C THR A 141 12.75 -4.33 18.09
N GLY A 142 12.81 -5.44 18.83
CA GLY A 142 13.71 -6.57 18.56
C GLY A 142 13.48 -7.20 17.18
N TRP A 143 12.24 -7.27 16.71
CA TRP A 143 11.88 -7.81 15.40
C TRP A 143 12.52 -7.02 14.25
N SER A 144 12.20 -5.73 14.18
CA SER A 144 12.75 -4.83 13.16
C SER A 144 14.27 -4.72 13.29
N ASN A 145 14.83 -4.68 14.50
CA ASN A 145 16.27 -4.55 14.71
C ASN A 145 17.04 -5.81 14.27
N SER A 146 16.45 -7.00 14.41
CA SER A 146 17.11 -8.27 14.10
C SER A 146 16.98 -8.68 12.62
N ALA A 147 15.94 -8.21 11.93
CA ALA A 147 15.76 -8.46 10.49
C ALA A 147 16.76 -7.64 9.64
N ARG A 148 17.16 -8.16 8.46
CA ARG A 148 18.04 -7.44 7.52
C ARG A 148 17.31 -6.47 6.61
N SER A 149 16.03 -6.76 6.35
CA SER A 149 15.11 -5.93 5.60
C SER A 149 13.74 -6.00 6.26
N ARG A 150 12.97 -4.90 6.19
CA ARG A 150 11.58 -4.85 6.61
C ARG A 150 10.77 -4.09 5.58
N LEU A 151 9.80 -4.79 5.02
CA LEU A 151 8.78 -4.23 4.14
C LEU A 151 7.49 -4.05 4.95
N TYR A 152 6.74 -3.00 4.63
CA TYR A 152 5.43 -2.75 5.22
C TYR A 152 4.42 -2.58 4.10
N PHE A 153 3.39 -3.44 4.11
CA PHE A 153 2.35 -3.46 3.09
C PHE A 153 1.09 -2.81 3.66
N GLU A 154 0.70 -1.67 3.10
CA GLU A 154 -0.33 -0.80 3.65
C GLU A 154 -1.40 -0.43 2.62
N ARG A 155 -2.62 -0.17 3.10
CA ARG A 155 -3.69 0.46 2.31
C ARG A 155 -3.33 1.91 2.01
N VAL A 156 -3.74 2.40 0.85
CA VAL A 156 -3.60 3.83 0.52
C VAL A 156 -4.80 4.58 1.07
N LYS A 157 -4.54 5.56 1.94
CA LYS A 157 -5.57 6.40 2.56
C LYS A 157 -5.32 7.88 2.30
N SER A 158 -6.40 8.62 2.12
CA SER A 158 -6.43 10.08 1.97
C SER A 158 -6.62 10.79 3.31
N ALA A 159 -6.64 12.12 3.29
CA ALA A 159 -6.90 12.93 4.47
C ALA A 159 -8.22 12.52 5.14
N GLY A 160 -8.18 12.27 6.45
CA GLY A 160 -9.33 11.77 7.21
C GLY A 160 -9.45 10.25 7.28
N ASP A 161 -8.38 9.50 6.96
CA ASP A 161 -8.33 8.02 7.01
C ASP A 161 -9.28 7.32 6.01
N ILE A 162 -9.67 8.04 4.96
CA ILE A 162 -10.59 7.55 3.90
C ILE A 162 -9.81 6.72 2.88
N GLU A 163 -10.26 5.51 2.61
CA GLU A 163 -9.73 4.63 1.55
C GLU A 163 -10.47 4.91 0.23
N ASP A 164 -9.95 5.86 -0.57
CA ASP A 164 -10.57 6.26 -1.85
C ASP A 164 -10.53 5.13 -2.91
N ASP A 165 -9.51 4.25 -2.83
CA ASP A 165 -9.33 3.11 -3.74
C ASP A 165 -9.06 1.85 -2.91
N PRO A 166 -10.07 0.97 -2.70
CA PRO A 166 -9.93 -0.22 -1.86
C PRO A 166 -8.95 -1.26 -2.41
N ASP A 167 -8.57 -1.14 -3.68
CA ASP A 167 -7.59 -2.01 -4.33
C ASP A 167 -6.17 -1.47 -4.23
N ALA A 168 -5.98 -0.20 -3.86
CA ALA A 168 -4.68 0.44 -3.84
C ALA A 168 -3.88 0.03 -2.59
N ARG A 169 -2.63 -0.36 -2.81
CA ARG A 169 -1.67 -0.70 -1.75
C ARG A 169 -0.33 -0.03 -1.99
N THR A 170 0.41 0.19 -0.91
CA THR A 170 1.82 0.61 -0.97
C THR A 170 2.65 -0.43 -0.23
N LEU A 171 3.72 -0.91 -0.86
CA LEU A 171 4.76 -1.69 -0.22
C LEU A 171 5.96 -0.78 0.04
N ARG A 172 6.21 -0.47 1.30
CA ARG A 172 7.22 0.50 1.73
C ARG A 172 8.41 -0.19 2.37
N CYS A 173 9.61 0.16 1.95
CA CYS A 173 10.83 -0.28 2.59
C CYS A 173 11.09 0.53 3.87
N LYS A 174 10.74 -0.05 5.03
CA LYS A 174 10.98 0.56 6.35
C LYS A 174 12.39 0.30 6.89
N LYS A 175 13.05 -0.76 6.41
CA LYS A 175 14.44 -1.08 6.76
C LYS A 175 15.11 -1.82 5.60
N PHE A 176 16.34 -1.46 5.31
CA PHE A 176 17.23 -2.22 4.45
C PHE A 176 18.68 -1.97 4.84
N ASN A 177 19.43 -3.03 5.15
CA ASN A 177 20.82 -2.89 5.61
C ASN A 177 21.82 -2.61 4.47
N TYR A 178 21.47 -2.93 3.22
CA TYR A 178 22.42 -2.96 2.09
C TYR A 178 22.02 -2.02 0.94
N GLY A 179 21.24 -0.98 1.22
CA GLY A 179 20.82 -0.01 0.20
C GLY A 179 19.93 1.10 0.78
N PRO A 180 19.39 1.98 -0.08
CA PRO A 180 18.58 3.11 0.38
C PRO A 180 17.28 2.63 1.03
N ALA A 181 17.01 3.12 2.23
CA ALA A 181 15.71 2.95 2.88
C ALA A 181 14.69 3.94 2.30
N GLY A 182 13.40 3.64 2.46
CA GLY A 182 12.33 4.56 2.08
C GLY A 182 11.82 4.44 0.64
N SER A 183 12.28 3.45 -0.14
CA SER A 183 11.65 3.12 -1.41
C SER A 183 10.20 2.67 -1.21
N GLU A 184 9.33 3.09 -2.12
CA GLU A 184 7.92 2.75 -2.14
C GLU A 184 7.57 2.10 -3.48
N ILE A 185 6.80 1.01 -3.41
CA ILE A 185 6.26 0.33 -4.58
C ILE A 185 4.74 0.45 -4.48
N ARG A 186 4.14 1.18 -5.43
CA ARG A 186 2.68 1.31 -5.49
C ARG A 186 2.10 0.13 -6.26
N LEU A 187 1.15 -0.53 -5.62
CA LEU A 187 0.52 -1.75 -6.09
C LEU A 187 -0.98 -1.54 -6.18
N ARG A 188 -1.63 -2.24 -7.09
CA ARG A 188 -3.08 -2.34 -7.11
C ARG A 188 -3.49 -3.81 -7.15
N TRP A 189 -4.47 -4.17 -6.34
CA TRP A 189 -5.10 -5.48 -6.43
C TRP A 189 -5.92 -5.57 -7.72
N GLN A 190 -5.72 -6.63 -8.48
CA GLN A 190 -6.51 -6.94 -9.66
C GLN A 190 -6.56 -8.46 -9.83
N ARG A 191 -7.78 -9.02 -9.82
CA ARG A 191 -8.03 -10.44 -10.17
C ARG A 191 -7.11 -11.45 -9.45
N GLY A 192 -6.83 -11.20 -8.17
CA GLY A 192 -6.05 -12.13 -7.33
C GLY A 192 -4.55 -11.85 -7.24
N VAL A 193 -4.04 -10.84 -7.96
CA VAL A 193 -2.63 -10.42 -7.86
C VAL A 193 -2.51 -8.94 -7.47
N PHE A 194 -1.32 -8.55 -7.00
CA PHE A 194 -0.94 -7.16 -6.84
C PHE A 194 0.01 -6.75 -7.96
N THR A 195 -0.45 -5.92 -8.88
CA THR A 195 0.37 -5.45 -10.01
C THR A 195 1.05 -4.14 -9.66
N HIS A 196 2.35 -4.02 -9.97
CA HIS A 196 3.05 -2.73 -9.94
C HIS A 196 2.48 -1.83 -11.02
N ARG A 197 1.89 -0.70 -10.60
CA ARG A 197 1.58 0.38 -11.54
C ARG A 197 2.85 1.18 -11.75
N ALA A 198 3.66 0.79 -12.73
CA ALA A 198 4.54 1.74 -13.39
C ALA A 198 3.65 2.68 -14.21
N ASP A 199 3.08 3.70 -13.57
CA ASP A 199 2.44 4.89 -14.14
C ASP A 199 1.28 4.76 -15.17
N ASP A 200 0.92 3.58 -15.68
CA ASP A 200 0.01 3.48 -16.83
C ASP A 200 -1.50 3.50 -16.51
N ALA A 201 -1.90 3.26 -15.26
CA ALA A 201 -3.32 3.30 -14.86
C ALA A 201 -3.63 4.37 -13.79
N GLY A 202 -2.61 5.03 -13.25
CA GLY A 202 -2.76 6.27 -12.49
C GLY A 202 -3.13 7.44 -13.40
N SER A 203 -2.61 7.46 -14.63
CA SER A 203 -2.93 8.46 -15.65
C SER A 203 -4.43 8.54 -15.94
N ALA A 204 -5.11 7.43 -16.25
CA ALA A 204 -6.52 7.48 -16.65
C ALA A 204 -7.46 7.83 -15.49
N ALA A 205 -7.33 7.22 -14.31
CA ALA A 205 -8.21 7.50 -13.17
C ALA A 205 -7.92 8.88 -12.55
N ALA A 206 -6.64 9.26 -12.40
CA ALA A 206 -6.31 10.62 -11.95
C ALA A 206 -6.70 11.66 -13.01
N SER A 207 -6.56 11.37 -14.31
CA SER A 207 -7.08 12.22 -15.39
C SER A 207 -8.60 12.31 -15.35
N MET A 208 -9.33 11.23 -15.06
CA MET A 208 -10.79 11.26 -14.90
C MET A 208 -11.20 12.09 -13.67
N VAL A 209 -10.52 11.96 -12.54
CA VAL A 209 -10.79 12.76 -11.34
C VAL A 209 -10.44 14.24 -11.59
N GLN A 210 -9.33 14.52 -12.28
CA GLN A 210 -8.93 15.87 -12.68
C GLN A 210 -9.94 16.48 -13.67
N ALA A 211 -10.35 15.73 -14.69
CA ALA A 211 -11.32 16.13 -15.69
C ALA A 211 -12.70 16.36 -15.07
N LYS A 212 -13.12 15.51 -14.10
CA LYS A 212 -14.33 15.73 -13.31
C LYS A 212 -14.24 17.05 -12.55
N ALA A 213 -13.14 17.30 -11.82
CA ALA A 213 -12.99 18.53 -11.05
C ALA A 213 -13.01 19.78 -11.94
N GLU A 214 -12.37 19.75 -13.12
CA GLU A 214 -12.40 20.86 -14.09
C GLU A 214 -13.81 21.07 -14.69
N ARG A 215 -14.49 19.99 -15.09
CA ARG A 215 -15.87 20.06 -15.60
C ARG A 215 -16.81 20.66 -14.57
N VAL A 216 -16.78 20.16 -13.33
CA VAL A 216 -17.64 20.65 -12.24
C VAL A 216 -17.33 22.11 -11.93
N PHE A 217 -16.05 22.49 -11.89
CA PHE A 217 -15.65 23.89 -11.66
C PHE A 217 -16.25 24.84 -12.70
N LEU A 218 -16.17 24.50 -13.99
CA LEU A 218 -16.73 25.32 -15.07
C LEU A 218 -18.26 25.38 -15.03
N ASN A 219 -18.93 24.24 -14.78
CA ASN A 219 -20.38 24.20 -14.64
C ASN A 219 -20.87 25.08 -13.49
N MET A 220 -20.20 25.01 -12.34
CA MET A 220 -20.53 25.83 -11.19
C MET A 220 -20.24 27.30 -11.44
N LEU A 221 -19.13 27.63 -12.09
CA LEU A 221 -18.79 29.00 -12.46
C LEU A 221 -19.83 29.61 -13.40
N ALA A 222 -20.29 28.85 -14.41
CA ALA A 222 -21.36 29.28 -15.32
C ALA A 222 -22.70 29.46 -14.58
N ALA A 223 -23.08 28.52 -13.72
CA ALA A 223 -24.33 28.61 -12.96
C ALA A 223 -24.34 29.82 -12.01
N TYR A 224 -23.22 30.06 -11.30
CA TYR A 224 -23.08 31.22 -10.41
C TYR A 224 -23.13 32.54 -11.18
N ALA A 225 -22.55 32.61 -12.38
CA ALA A 225 -22.63 33.80 -13.23
C ALA A 225 -24.07 34.12 -13.67
N VAL A 226 -24.86 33.11 -14.06
CA VAL A 226 -26.30 33.27 -14.40
C VAL A 226 -27.11 33.76 -13.19
N GLU A 227 -26.75 33.33 -11.99
CA GLU A 227 -27.36 33.77 -10.73
C GLU A 227 -26.90 35.18 -10.28
N GLY A 228 -25.96 35.81 -11.00
CA GLY A 228 -25.37 37.09 -10.59
C GLY A 228 -24.44 36.98 -9.36
N ARG A 229 -23.95 35.77 -9.05
CA ARG A 229 -23.05 35.49 -7.92
C ARG A 229 -21.62 35.41 -8.40
N HIS A 230 -20.79 36.35 -7.97
CA HIS A 230 -19.38 36.40 -8.37
C HIS A 230 -18.46 35.70 -7.36
N VAL A 231 -17.47 34.97 -7.87
CA VAL A 231 -16.42 34.29 -7.08
C VAL A 231 -15.02 34.74 -7.50
N ARG A 232 -14.02 34.56 -6.63
CA ARG A 232 -12.67 35.10 -6.77
C ARG A 232 -11.61 34.01 -6.84
N ALA A 233 -10.49 34.31 -7.48
CA ALA A 233 -9.32 33.42 -7.56
C ALA A 233 -8.37 33.55 -6.36
N THR A 234 -8.43 34.65 -5.60
CA THR A 234 -7.58 34.89 -4.44
C THR A 234 -8.18 34.28 -3.17
N THR A 235 -7.32 33.75 -2.30
CA THR A 235 -7.72 33.21 -1.00
C THR A 235 -8.43 34.26 -0.13
N GLY A 236 -9.52 33.89 0.54
CA GLY A 236 -10.32 34.79 1.38
C GLY A 236 -11.82 34.63 1.15
N HIS A 237 -12.61 35.62 1.55
CA HIS A 237 -14.05 35.58 1.33
C HIS A 237 -14.37 35.61 -0.18
N GLY A 238 -15.13 34.61 -0.63
CA GLY A 238 -15.53 34.47 -2.02
C GLY A 238 -14.50 33.70 -2.87
N TYR A 239 -13.49 33.08 -2.25
CA TYR A 239 -12.55 32.19 -2.94
C TYR A 239 -13.29 31.01 -3.57
N ALA A 240 -13.24 30.90 -4.90
CA ALA A 240 -14.06 29.98 -5.68
C ALA A 240 -13.96 28.52 -5.22
N PRO A 241 -12.77 27.93 -4.97
CA PRO A 241 -12.67 26.55 -4.49
C PRO A 241 -13.39 26.26 -3.17
N ASN A 242 -13.36 27.20 -2.22
CA ASN A 242 -14.03 27.04 -0.94
C ASN A 242 -15.54 27.26 -1.09
N THR A 243 -15.94 28.28 -1.83
CA THR A 243 -17.35 28.57 -2.10
C THR A 243 -18.03 27.42 -2.84
N PHE A 244 -17.36 26.82 -3.83
CA PHE A 244 -17.89 25.66 -4.56
C PHE A 244 -17.91 24.39 -3.72
N ALA A 245 -16.87 24.10 -2.92
CA ALA A 245 -16.88 22.94 -2.04
C ALA A 245 -17.98 22.98 -0.96
N SER A 246 -18.35 24.19 -0.53
CA SER A 246 -19.44 24.39 0.44
C SER A 246 -20.84 24.21 -0.16
N ASP A 247 -21.01 24.34 -1.47
CA ASP A 247 -22.26 24.05 -2.17
C ASP A 247 -22.38 22.54 -2.42
N ARG A 248 -22.83 21.83 -1.37
CA ARG A 248 -22.93 20.37 -1.35
C ARG A 248 -23.87 19.78 -2.40
N GLN A 249 -24.79 20.56 -2.95
CA GLN A 249 -25.74 20.09 -3.97
C GLN A 249 -25.11 20.05 -5.35
N ARG A 250 -24.19 20.96 -5.66
CA ARG A 250 -23.62 21.14 -7.00
C ARG A 250 -22.17 20.71 -7.14
N CYS A 251 -21.43 20.52 -6.03
CA CYS A 251 -20.02 20.19 -6.07
C CYS A 251 -19.71 18.74 -6.50
N GLU A 252 -20.72 17.88 -6.65
CA GLU A 252 -20.58 16.47 -7.04
C GLU A 252 -19.53 15.68 -6.21
N GLY A 253 -19.34 16.06 -4.95
CA GLY A 253 -18.36 15.46 -4.04
C GLY A 253 -16.91 15.92 -4.25
N VAL A 254 -16.66 16.93 -5.09
CA VAL A 254 -15.32 17.48 -5.32
C VAL A 254 -14.88 18.34 -4.12
N SER A 255 -13.68 18.09 -3.61
CA SER A 255 -13.14 18.80 -2.44
C SER A 255 -12.56 20.18 -2.79
N ALA A 256 -12.43 21.07 -1.79
CA ALA A 256 -11.81 22.39 -1.96
C ALA A 256 -10.37 22.31 -2.51
N ARG A 257 -9.60 21.28 -2.10
CA ARG A 257 -8.26 21.03 -2.63
C ARG A 257 -8.31 20.62 -4.12
N ALA A 258 -9.25 19.75 -4.49
CA ALA A 258 -9.42 19.34 -5.88
C ALA A 258 -9.85 20.51 -6.76
N PHE A 259 -10.74 21.38 -6.28
CA PHE A 259 -11.10 22.63 -6.97
C PHE A 259 -9.96 23.63 -7.06
N THR A 260 -9.10 23.74 -6.05
CA THR A 260 -7.91 24.61 -6.11
C THR A 260 -6.98 24.16 -7.24
N ASN A 261 -6.72 22.87 -7.32
CA ASN A 261 -5.90 22.30 -8.39
C ASN A 261 -6.56 22.45 -9.78
N ALA A 262 -7.88 22.27 -9.87
CA ALA A 262 -8.62 22.47 -11.11
C ALA A 262 -8.59 23.93 -11.57
N MET A 263 -8.76 24.88 -10.65
CA MET A 263 -8.69 26.31 -10.93
C MET A 263 -7.34 26.71 -11.51
N ASN A 264 -6.23 26.27 -10.90
CA ASN A 264 -4.88 26.56 -11.39
C ASN A 264 -4.66 26.00 -12.82
N ARG A 265 -5.09 24.76 -13.09
CA ARG A 265 -5.02 24.19 -14.44
C ARG A 265 -5.89 24.91 -15.46
N LEU A 266 -7.08 25.37 -15.07
CA LEU A 266 -7.96 26.12 -15.96
C LEU A 266 -7.37 27.50 -16.31
N PHE A 267 -6.63 28.13 -15.40
CA PHE A 267 -5.82 29.31 -15.70
C PHE A 267 -4.69 29.01 -16.68
N GLU A 268 -3.93 27.93 -16.45
CA GLU A 268 -2.86 27.48 -17.37
C GLU A 268 -3.41 27.22 -18.78
N LYS A 269 -4.59 26.56 -18.87
CA LYS A 269 -5.32 26.30 -20.12
C LYS A 269 -6.04 27.54 -20.69
N ARG A 270 -5.97 28.69 -20.01
CA ARG A 270 -6.66 29.93 -20.37
C ARG A 270 -8.17 29.78 -20.58
N ARG A 271 -8.81 28.82 -19.90
CA ARG A 271 -10.26 28.59 -19.97
C ARG A 271 -11.05 29.47 -19.01
N ILE A 272 -10.38 30.07 -18.04
CA ILE A 272 -10.93 31.05 -17.11
C ILE A 272 -9.99 32.25 -17.04
N LYS A 273 -10.55 33.43 -16.78
CA LYS A 273 -9.80 34.68 -16.58
C LYS A 273 -10.38 35.45 -15.40
N VAL A 274 -9.61 36.41 -14.89
CA VAL A 274 -10.10 37.40 -13.94
C VAL A 274 -10.57 38.62 -14.72
N GLU A 275 -11.78 39.07 -14.43
CA GLU A 275 -12.38 40.28 -15.01
C GLU A 275 -12.69 41.28 -13.90
N GLU A 276 -12.57 42.57 -14.23
CA GLU A 276 -12.94 43.67 -13.34
C GLU A 276 -14.27 44.28 -13.78
N SER A 277 -15.21 44.41 -12.84
CA SER A 277 -16.49 45.09 -13.05
C SER A 277 -16.75 46.15 -11.99
N GLY A 278 -17.55 47.15 -12.35
CA GLY A 278 -17.97 48.24 -11.47
C GLY A 278 -17.40 49.61 -11.88
N PRO A 279 -17.88 50.69 -11.25
CA PRO A 279 -17.41 52.04 -11.55
C PRO A 279 -15.92 52.20 -11.18
N PRO A 280 -15.19 53.15 -11.80
CA PRO A 280 -13.76 53.38 -11.53
C PRO A 280 -13.40 53.57 -10.04
N SER A 281 -14.34 54.05 -9.23
CA SER A 281 -14.18 54.25 -7.79
C SER A 281 -14.40 53.00 -6.92
N LYS A 282 -14.97 51.91 -7.47
CA LYS A 282 -15.27 50.65 -6.76
C LYS A 282 -15.20 49.45 -7.70
N ARG A 283 -14.01 49.19 -8.26
CA ARG A 283 -13.78 48.00 -9.09
C ARG A 283 -13.75 46.74 -8.25
N THR A 284 -14.36 45.68 -8.75
CA THR A 284 -14.35 44.36 -8.13
C THR A 284 -13.87 43.33 -9.12
N SER A 285 -12.89 42.53 -8.73
CA SER A 285 -12.37 41.44 -9.54
C SER A 285 -13.15 40.16 -9.26
N HIS A 286 -13.47 39.44 -10.33
CA HIS A 286 -14.15 38.15 -10.25
C HIS A 286 -13.70 37.21 -11.37
N LEU A 287 -13.92 35.92 -11.15
CA LEU A 287 -13.65 34.86 -12.12
C LEU A 287 -14.76 34.77 -13.15
N VAL A 288 -14.37 34.66 -14.42
CA VAL A 288 -15.27 34.40 -15.54
C VAL A 288 -14.68 33.29 -16.43
N ILE A 289 -15.54 32.59 -17.17
CA ILE A 289 -15.10 31.69 -18.25
C ILE A 289 -14.55 32.56 -19.37
N ALA A 290 -13.40 32.20 -19.93
CA ALA A 290 -12.84 32.92 -21.06
C ALA A 290 -13.64 32.56 -22.33
N ASP A 291 -14.08 33.57 -23.09
CA ASP A 291 -14.63 33.35 -24.43
C ASP A 291 -13.56 32.70 -25.32
N GLU A 292 -13.96 31.75 -26.17
CA GLU A 292 -13.06 31.09 -27.12
C GLU A 292 -12.25 32.14 -27.91
N VAL A 293 -10.93 32.05 -27.83
CA VAL A 293 -10.05 32.85 -28.70
C VAL A 293 -10.30 32.38 -30.14
N PRO A 294 -10.61 33.27 -31.09
CA PRO A 294 -10.72 32.90 -32.50
C PRO A 294 -9.40 32.27 -32.96
N ARG A 295 -9.49 31.19 -33.76
CA ARG A 295 -8.33 30.49 -34.35
C ARG A 295 -7.37 31.42 -35.07
#